data_AF-A0A6D1P183-F1
#
_entry.id   AF-A0A6D1P183-F1
#
_cell.length_a   1.000
_cell.length_b   1.000
_cell.length_c   1.000
_cell.angle_alpha   90.00
_cell.angle_beta   90.00
_cell.angle_gamma   90.00
#
_symmetry.space_group_name_H-M   'P 1'
#
loop_
_entity.id
_entity.type
_entity.pdbx_description
1 polymer ?
#
loop_
_entity_poly.entity_id
_entity_poly.type
_entity_poly.pdbx_seq_one_letter_code
_entity_poly.pdbx_strand_id
1 'polypeptide(L)'
;MISITDPDKSPATLGPWELLYRDSFYDGGYSESTIHTMKAAFRMNYASYIDSSQAERLSTFLDGLAGSGIDQIFVHCYYGESRSGAIALYLQNKHGFTPNKPITKPNRTVYELLCNPAKFEPLIQSYETQDIEEDPPLHLKIWDLLLVAVGLRR
;
A
#
# COMPACT_ATOMS: atom_id res chain seq x y z
N MET A 1 18.97 2.02 -9.46
CA MET A 1 18.30 0.71 -9.54
C MET A 1 17.24 0.59 -8.47
N ILE A 2 16.04 0.15 -8.83
CA ILE A 2 14.95 -0.14 -7.90
C ILE A 2 14.64 -1.63 -8.01
N SER A 3 14.61 -2.33 -6.87
CA SER A 3 14.32 -3.76 -6.82
C SER A 3 13.21 -4.03 -5.82
N ILE A 4 12.07 -4.49 -6.34
CA ILE A 4 10.92 -4.90 -5.54
C ILE A 4 10.76 -6.41 -5.62
N THR A 5 10.69 -7.08 -4.48
CA THR A 5 10.49 -8.53 -4.36
C THR A 5 9.24 -8.87 -3.56
N ASP A 6 8.79 -10.12 -3.65
CA ASP A 6 7.76 -10.61 -2.74
C ASP A 6 8.38 -10.84 -1.34
N PRO A 7 7.65 -10.57 -0.24
CA PRO A 7 8.14 -10.74 1.14
C PRO A 7 8.61 -12.15 1.49
N ASP A 8 8.10 -13.17 0.82
CA ASP A 8 8.45 -14.59 1.03
C ASP A 8 9.62 -15.05 0.15
N LYS A 9 10.22 -14.15 -0.64
CA LYS A 9 11.33 -14.46 -1.54
C LYS A 9 12.61 -13.79 -1.09
N SER A 10 13.74 -14.43 -1.37
CA SER A 10 15.04 -13.80 -1.15
C SER A 10 15.20 -12.55 -2.01
N PRO A 11 15.91 -11.51 -1.53
CA PRO A 11 16.23 -10.35 -2.33
C PRO A 11 16.94 -10.74 -3.64
N ALA A 12 16.64 -10.04 -4.73
CA ALA A 12 17.31 -10.30 -6.01
C ALA A 12 18.83 -10.09 -5.89
N THR A 13 19.61 -11.02 -6.45
CA THR A 13 21.06 -10.87 -6.61
C THR A 13 21.34 -9.83 -7.68
N LEU A 14 21.85 -8.67 -7.29
CA LEU A 14 22.12 -7.54 -8.18
C LEU A 14 23.63 -7.22 -8.17
N GLY A 15 24.14 -6.72 -9.27
CA GLY A 15 25.49 -6.17 -9.35
C GLY A 15 25.67 -4.89 -8.51
N PRO A 16 26.87 -4.28 -8.56
CA PRO A 16 27.12 -3.01 -7.90
C PRO A 16 26.33 -1.89 -8.60
N TRP A 17 25.50 -1.17 -7.84
CA TRP A 17 24.76 0.00 -8.30
C TRP A 17 25.10 1.18 -7.40
N GLU A 18 25.39 2.34 -8.00
CA GLU A 18 25.69 3.57 -7.26
C GLU A 18 24.53 3.98 -6.34
N LEU A 19 23.31 3.97 -6.89
CA LEU A 19 22.07 4.21 -6.14
C LEU A 19 21.15 2.99 -6.26
N LEU A 20 20.83 2.39 -5.10
CA LEU A 20 20.02 1.19 -4.99
C LEU A 20 18.90 1.38 -3.96
N TYR A 21 17.66 1.22 -4.41
CA TYR A 21 16.49 1.08 -3.55
C TYR A 21 16.00 -0.36 -3.56
N ARG A 22 15.73 -0.91 -2.37
CA ARG A 22 15.16 -2.25 -2.18
C ARG A 22 13.95 -2.16 -1.28
N ASP A 23 12.89 -2.84 -1.67
CA ASP A 23 11.68 -2.96 -0.87
C ASP A 23 10.96 -4.27 -1.18
N SER A 24 10.02 -4.64 -0.33
CA SER A 24 9.36 -5.94 -0.41
C SER A 24 7.88 -5.84 -0.09
N PHE A 25 7.04 -6.19 -1.06
CA PHE A 25 5.59 -6.27 -0.93
C PHE A 25 5.00 -7.12 -2.07
N TYR A 26 3.85 -7.75 -1.81
CA TYR A 26 3.19 -8.63 -2.78
C TYR A 26 2.69 -7.86 -4.01
N ASP A 27 2.74 -8.53 -5.17
CA ASP A 27 2.22 -8.03 -6.44
C ASP A 27 0.69 -8.13 -6.54
N GLY A 28 0.01 -7.70 -5.51
CA GLY A 28 -1.44 -7.57 -5.50
C GLY A 28 -1.85 -6.12 -5.35
N GLY A 29 -3.16 -5.89 -5.30
CA GLY A 29 -3.71 -4.56 -5.14
C GLY A 29 -4.96 -4.58 -4.28
N TYR A 30 -5.34 -3.40 -3.84
CA TYR A 30 -6.57 -3.12 -3.14
C TYR A 30 -7.15 -1.79 -3.61
N SER A 31 -8.43 -1.59 -3.29
CA SER A 31 -9.22 -0.42 -3.64
C SER A 31 -10.04 0.05 -2.44
N GLU A 32 -10.71 1.18 -2.55
CA GLU A 32 -11.68 1.63 -1.54
C GLU A 32 -12.75 0.58 -1.27
N SER A 33 -13.26 -0.10 -2.30
CA SER A 33 -14.23 -1.21 -2.15
C SER A 33 -13.66 -2.37 -1.33
N THR A 34 -12.38 -2.70 -1.54
CA THR A 34 -11.67 -3.69 -0.73
C THR A 34 -11.62 -3.27 0.74
N ILE A 35 -11.28 -2.01 1.01
CA ILE A 35 -11.19 -1.46 2.37
C ILE A 35 -12.58 -1.44 3.03
N HIS A 36 -13.62 -1.00 2.34
CA HIS A 36 -15.01 -1.05 2.84
C HIS A 36 -15.47 -2.46 3.18
N THR A 37 -15.07 -3.46 2.39
CA THR A 37 -15.42 -4.87 2.62
C THR A 37 -14.70 -5.43 3.84
N MET A 38 -13.42 -5.11 4.01
CA MET A 38 -12.58 -5.65 5.07
C MET A 38 -12.72 -4.89 6.39
N LYS A 39 -13.07 -3.59 6.34
CA LYS A 39 -13.14 -2.67 7.49
C LYS A 39 -11.87 -2.75 8.34
N ALA A 40 -11.98 -2.89 9.65
CA ALA A 40 -10.85 -2.98 10.58
C ALA A 40 -9.93 -4.19 10.33
N ALA A 41 -10.42 -5.26 9.70
CA ALA A 41 -9.57 -6.40 9.33
C ALA A 41 -8.62 -6.09 8.16
N PHE A 42 -8.76 -4.93 7.49
CA PHE A 42 -7.96 -4.58 6.32
C PHE A 42 -6.46 -4.60 6.61
N ARG A 43 -5.98 -3.92 7.66
CA ARG A 43 -4.55 -3.85 7.96
C ARG A 43 -3.93 -5.22 8.16
N MET A 44 -4.62 -6.10 8.89
CA MET A 44 -4.14 -7.46 9.12
C MET A 44 -4.06 -8.25 7.80
N ASN A 45 -5.12 -8.19 6.98
CA ASN A 45 -5.23 -8.98 5.76
C ASN A 45 -4.32 -8.49 4.62
N TYR A 46 -3.99 -7.20 4.62
CA TYR A 46 -3.18 -6.55 3.57
C TYR A 46 -1.81 -6.05 4.06
N ALA A 47 -1.35 -6.49 5.24
CA ALA A 47 -0.09 -6.04 5.86
C ALA A 47 1.16 -6.24 4.98
N SER A 48 1.14 -7.23 4.08
CA SER A 48 2.26 -7.57 3.19
C SER A 48 2.14 -6.95 1.79
N TYR A 49 1.13 -6.11 1.57
CA TYR A 49 0.95 -5.32 0.35
C TYR A 49 1.59 -3.94 0.54
N ILE A 50 1.80 -3.19 -0.54
CA ILE A 50 2.38 -1.84 -0.44
C ILE A 50 1.53 -0.97 0.49
N ASP A 51 2.16 -0.33 1.47
CA ASP A 51 1.51 0.63 2.36
C ASP A 51 1.86 2.09 2.05
N SER A 52 1.24 3.02 2.77
CA SER A 52 1.45 4.46 2.64
C SER A 52 2.91 4.87 2.89
N SER A 53 3.57 4.22 3.85
CA SER A 53 4.96 4.51 4.23
C SER A 53 5.97 4.01 3.18
N GLN A 54 5.77 2.81 2.63
CA GLN A 54 6.54 2.27 1.51
C GLN A 54 6.37 3.12 0.27
N ALA A 55 5.13 3.54 -0.03
CA ALA A 55 4.84 4.40 -1.17
C ALA A 55 5.52 5.77 -1.04
N GLU A 56 5.50 6.38 0.14
CA GLU A 56 6.18 7.65 0.42
C GLU A 56 7.70 7.54 0.22
N ARG A 57 8.33 6.51 0.81
CA ARG A 57 9.77 6.27 0.62
C ARG A 57 10.14 6.06 -0.85
N LEU A 58 9.38 5.23 -1.56
CA LEU A 58 9.66 4.90 -2.95
C LEU A 58 9.45 6.11 -3.87
N SER A 59 8.32 6.82 -3.75
CA SER A 59 8.06 8.04 -4.53
C SER A 59 9.10 9.13 -4.27
N THR A 60 9.46 9.37 -3.01
CA THR A 60 10.51 10.34 -2.64
C THR A 60 11.86 9.95 -3.25
N PHE A 61 12.23 8.67 -3.20
CA PHE A 61 13.47 8.18 -3.81
C PHE A 61 13.46 8.39 -5.33
N LEU A 62 12.37 8.03 -6.01
CA LEU A 62 12.22 8.20 -7.45
C LEU A 62 12.28 9.67 -7.87
N ASP A 63 11.62 10.56 -7.12
CA ASP A 63 11.65 12.00 -7.36
C ASP A 63 13.05 12.56 -7.14
N GLY A 64 13.78 12.07 -6.13
CA GLY A 64 15.18 12.43 -5.89
C GLY A 64 16.10 12.02 -7.04
N LEU A 65 15.93 10.80 -7.59
CA LEU A 65 16.70 10.35 -8.75
C LEU A 65 16.40 11.20 -10.00
N ALA A 66 15.13 11.50 -10.25
CA ALA A 66 14.74 12.33 -11.38
C ALA A 66 15.29 13.76 -11.24
N GLY A 67 15.21 14.34 -10.04
CA GLY A 67 15.72 15.66 -9.73
C GLY A 67 17.25 15.79 -9.79
N SER A 68 17.98 14.68 -9.61
CA SER A 68 19.45 14.67 -9.73
C SER A 68 19.96 14.58 -11.18
N GLY A 69 19.07 14.50 -12.17
CA GLY A 69 19.44 14.41 -13.58
C GLY A 69 19.97 13.04 -14.00
N ILE A 70 19.53 11.95 -13.36
CA ILE A 70 19.85 10.60 -13.83
C ILE A 70 19.14 10.34 -15.17
N ASP A 71 19.91 9.87 -16.16
CA ASP A 71 19.40 9.57 -17.50
C ASP A 71 18.68 8.21 -17.58
N GLN A 72 19.01 7.28 -16.68
CA GLN A 72 18.51 5.90 -16.73
C GLN A 72 18.17 5.34 -15.35
N ILE A 73 16.95 4.83 -15.24
CA ILE A 73 16.45 4.17 -14.04
C ILE A 73 16.07 2.73 -14.38
N PHE A 74 16.80 1.79 -13.80
CA PHE A 74 16.49 0.36 -13.90
C PHE A 74 15.51 -0.04 -12.80
N VAL A 75 14.40 -0.68 -13.19
CA VAL A 75 13.36 -1.15 -12.27
C VAL A 75 13.16 -2.65 -12.43
N HIS A 76 13.39 -3.38 -11.36
CA HIS A 76 13.19 -4.81 -11.28
C HIS A 76 11.98 -5.13 -10.40
N CYS A 77 11.11 -5.98 -10.93
CA CYS A 77 10.28 -6.90 -10.17
C CYS A 77 10.36 -8.29 -10.82
N TYR A 78 9.82 -9.31 -10.16
CA TYR A 78 10.02 -10.71 -10.55
C TYR A 78 9.75 -11.02 -12.04
N TYR A 79 8.62 -10.57 -12.58
CA TYR A 79 8.26 -10.73 -14.00
C TYR A 79 8.51 -9.48 -14.84
N GLY A 80 8.94 -8.38 -14.22
CA GLY A 80 9.15 -7.10 -14.90
C GLY A 80 7.89 -6.50 -15.55
N GLU A 81 6.67 -6.89 -15.17
CA GLU A 81 5.42 -6.44 -15.81
C GLU A 81 4.59 -5.53 -14.89
N SER A 82 4.24 -6.02 -13.69
CA SER A 82 3.21 -5.40 -12.85
C SER A 82 3.74 -4.28 -11.93
N ARG A 83 4.46 -4.62 -10.86
CA ARG A 83 5.09 -3.61 -9.96
C ARG A 83 6.06 -2.66 -10.68
N SER A 84 6.97 -3.22 -11.48
CA SER A 84 7.90 -2.40 -12.26
C SER A 84 7.19 -1.56 -13.32
N GLY A 85 6.10 -2.06 -13.91
CA GLY A 85 5.26 -1.31 -14.82
C GLY A 85 4.59 -0.11 -14.16
N ALA A 86 4.13 -0.26 -12.90
CA ALA A 86 3.58 0.86 -12.13
C ALA A 86 4.61 1.96 -11.85
N ILE A 87 5.84 1.58 -11.49
CA ILE A 87 6.95 2.52 -11.27
C ILE A 87 7.35 3.20 -12.59
N ALA A 88 7.45 2.44 -13.68
CA ALA A 88 7.76 2.98 -15.00
C ALA A 88 6.67 3.97 -15.47
N LEU A 89 5.40 3.65 -15.22
CA LEU A 89 4.27 4.54 -15.52
C LEU A 89 4.32 5.83 -14.71
N TYR A 90 4.66 5.74 -13.42
CA TYR A 90 4.86 6.89 -12.56
C TYR A 90 5.99 7.79 -13.08
N LEU A 91 7.15 7.22 -13.40
CA LEU A 91 8.30 7.95 -13.96
C LEU A 91 7.98 8.59 -15.32
N GLN A 92 7.25 7.88 -16.18
CA GLN A 92 6.79 8.40 -17.46
C GLN A 92 5.86 9.60 -17.27
N ASN A 93 4.81 9.44 -16.47
CA ASN A 93 3.76 10.45 -16.34
C ASN A 93 4.22 11.68 -15.53
N LYS A 94 5.03 11.49 -14.49
CA LYS A 94 5.47 12.58 -13.61
C LYS A 94 6.74 13.27 -14.09
N HIS A 95 7.70 12.50 -14.61
CA HIS A 95 9.05 12.97 -14.90
C HIS A 95 9.45 12.87 -16.38
N GLY A 96 8.57 12.36 -17.25
CA GLY A 96 8.81 12.33 -18.70
C GLY A 96 9.76 11.23 -19.19
N PHE A 97 10.09 10.24 -18.35
CA PHE A 97 10.92 9.12 -18.79
C PHE A 97 10.25 8.31 -19.89
N THR A 98 11.04 7.80 -20.83
CA THR A 98 10.55 6.86 -21.85
C THR A 98 10.78 5.41 -21.39
N PRO A 99 9.73 4.58 -21.28
CA PRO A 99 9.90 3.19 -20.89
C PRO A 99 10.60 2.41 -22.01
N ASN A 100 11.48 1.47 -21.64
CA ASN A 100 12.21 0.63 -22.59
C ASN A 100 11.34 -0.46 -23.27
N LYS A 101 10.09 -0.61 -22.83
CA LYS A 101 9.08 -1.53 -23.39
C LYS A 101 7.67 -1.01 -23.10
N PRO A 102 6.64 -1.47 -23.82
CA PRO A 102 5.26 -1.11 -23.53
C PRO A 102 4.83 -1.45 -22.10
N ILE A 103 4.11 -0.54 -21.45
CA ILE A 103 3.53 -0.74 -20.11
C ILE A 103 2.13 -1.35 -20.29
N THR A 104 2.01 -2.66 -20.15
CA THR A 104 0.78 -3.41 -20.48
C THR A 104 -0.15 -3.63 -19.28
N LYS A 105 0.41 -3.96 -18.11
CA LYS A 105 -0.35 -4.31 -16.90
C LYS A 105 0.25 -3.71 -15.64
N PRO A 106 0.33 -2.37 -15.52
CA PRO A 106 0.89 -1.74 -14.33
C PRO A 106 0.03 -2.08 -13.11
N ASN A 107 0.67 -2.38 -11.98
CA ASN A 107 -0.05 -2.55 -10.71
C ASN A 107 -0.73 -1.22 -10.33
N ARG A 108 -2.06 -1.20 -10.41
CA ARG A 108 -2.86 0.02 -10.20
C ARG A 108 -2.70 0.59 -8.81
N THR A 109 -2.72 -0.25 -7.77
CA THR A 109 -2.59 0.21 -6.37
C THR A 109 -1.22 0.84 -6.13
N VAL A 110 -0.15 0.21 -6.63
CA VAL A 110 1.21 0.79 -6.55
C VAL A 110 1.25 2.15 -7.25
N TYR A 111 0.73 2.26 -8.48
CA TYR A 111 0.74 3.53 -9.22
C TYR A 111 -0.05 4.63 -8.49
N GLU A 112 -1.24 4.32 -7.99
CA GLU A 112 -2.09 5.27 -7.27
C GLU A 112 -1.42 5.76 -5.98
N LEU A 113 -0.75 4.87 -5.25
CA LEU A 113 -0.01 5.21 -4.04
C LEU A 113 1.28 5.98 -4.33
N LEU A 114 1.98 5.72 -5.43
CA LEU A 114 3.13 6.55 -5.83
C LEU A 114 2.68 7.98 -6.16
N CYS A 115 1.49 8.15 -6.76
CA CYS A 115 0.92 9.46 -7.03
C CYS A 115 0.44 10.18 -5.75
N ASN A 116 -0.11 9.44 -4.80
CA ASN A 116 -0.59 9.95 -3.52
C ASN A 116 -0.41 8.89 -2.42
N PRO A 117 0.71 8.91 -1.67
CA PRO A 117 1.01 7.90 -0.66
C PRO A 117 -0.04 7.77 0.44
N ALA A 118 -0.73 8.88 0.76
CA ALA A 118 -1.77 8.91 1.79
C ALA A 118 -3.17 8.53 1.27
N LYS A 119 -3.34 8.18 -0.02
CA LYS A 119 -4.66 8.03 -0.67
C LYS A 119 -5.68 7.25 0.15
N PHE A 120 -5.28 6.10 0.68
CA PHE A 120 -6.20 5.18 1.37
C PHE A 120 -6.17 5.32 2.89
N GLU A 121 -5.20 6.05 3.44
CA GLU A 121 -4.97 6.14 4.88
C GLU A 121 -6.17 6.71 5.66
N PRO A 122 -6.83 7.80 5.21
CA PRO A 122 -8.02 8.31 5.89
C PRO A 122 -9.17 7.30 5.96
N LEU A 123 -9.36 6.51 4.89
CA LEU A 123 -10.43 5.51 4.85
C LEU A 123 -10.12 4.33 5.78
N ILE A 124 -8.88 3.86 5.80
CA ILE A 124 -8.43 2.78 6.70
C ILE A 124 -8.64 3.22 8.16
N GLN A 125 -8.17 4.41 8.53
CA GLN A 125 -8.28 4.94 9.89
C GLN A 125 -9.74 5.15 10.34
N SER A 126 -10.65 5.47 9.41
CA SER A 126 -12.06 5.63 9.73
C SER A 126 -12.70 4.35 10.28
N TYR A 127 -12.27 3.18 9.80
CA TYR A 127 -12.75 1.88 10.29
C TYR A 127 -12.07 1.42 11.57
N GLU A 128 -10.80 1.78 11.77
CA GLU A 128 -10.07 1.49 13.00
C GLU A 128 -10.66 2.25 14.19
N THR A 129 -11.15 3.47 13.96
CA THR A 129 -11.79 4.29 14.99
C THR A 129 -13.19 3.77 15.34
N GLN A 130 -13.96 3.30 14.35
CA GLN A 130 -15.31 2.75 14.55
C GLN A 130 -15.29 1.46 15.39
N ASP A 131 -14.33 0.56 15.16
CA ASP A 131 -14.21 -0.69 15.92
C ASP A 131 -13.90 -0.45 17.42
N ILE A 132 -13.27 0.67 17.78
CA ILE A 132 -12.97 1.02 19.17
C ILE A 132 -14.24 1.49 19.90
N GLU A 133 -15.22 2.05 19.20
CA GLU A 133 -16.46 2.59 19.80
C GLU A 133 -17.56 1.54 19.98
N GLU A 134 -17.47 0.35 19.37
CA GLU A 134 -18.62 -0.59 19.27
C GLU A 134 -18.79 -1.58 20.45
N ASP A 135 -17.88 -1.65 21.43
CA ASP A 135 -18.08 -2.56 22.58
C ASP A 135 -18.46 -1.82 23.86
N PRO A 136 -19.77 -1.74 24.23
CA PRO A 136 -20.14 -1.17 25.51
C PRO A 136 -19.51 -2.01 26.63
N PRO A 137 -18.95 -1.36 27.66
CA PRO A 137 -18.36 -2.02 28.82
C PRO A 137 -19.24 -3.18 29.33
N LEU A 138 -18.62 -4.31 29.69
CA LEU A 138 -19.34 -5.51 30.15
C LEU A 138 -20.38 -5.21 31.24
N HIS A 139 -20.07 -4.27 32.14
CA HIS A 139 -20.99 -3.85 33.18
C HIS A 139 -22.27 -3.20 32.62
N LEU A 140 -22.17 -2.38 31.57
CA LEU A 140 -23.35 -1.78 30.92
C LEU A 140 -24.20 -2.85 30.23
N LYS A 141 -23.58 -3.85 29.58
CA LYS A 141 -24.30 -5.01 29.01
C LYS A 141 -25.04 -5.81 30.10
N ILE A 142 -24.41 -6.02 31.26
CA ILE A 142 -25.01 -6.73 32.40
C ILE A 142 -26.16 -5.91 33.02
N TRP A 143 -25.97 -4.59 33.19
CA TRP A 143 -27.01 -3.70 33.68
C TRP A 143 -28.21 -3.65 32.74
N ASP A 144 -27.99 -3.65 31.42
CA ASP A 144 -29.07 -3.66 30.45
C ASP A 144 -29.87 -4.97 30.50
N LEU A 145 -29.17 -6.11 30.58
CA LEU A 145 -29.79 -7.43 30.78
C LEU A 145 -30.63 -7.48 32.06
N LEU A 146 -30.14 -6.90 33.16
CA LEU A 146 -30.89 -6.81 34.42
C LEU A 146 -32.11 -5.91 34.29
N LEU A 147 -31.99 -4.76 33.63
CA LEU A 147 -33.11 -3.82 33.44
C LEU A 147 -34.20 -4.41 32.53
N VAL A 148 -33.82 -5.17 31.50
CA VAL A 148 -34.76 -5.93 30.66
C VAL A 148 -35.42 -7.05 31.45
N ALA A 149 -34.66 -7.82 32.24
CA ALA A 149 -35.20 -8.92 33.05
C ALA A 149 -36.18 -8.45 34.13
N VAL A 150 -36.00 -7.24 34.67
CA VAL A 150 -36.87 -6.64 35.69
C VAL A 150 -37.99 -5.77 35.05
N GLY A 151 -38.06 -5.68 33.72
CA GLY A 151 -39.12 -4.98 32.99
C GLY A 151 -39.04 -3.45 33.06
N LEU A 152 -37.89 -2.91 33.47
CA LEU A 152 -37.61 -1.48 33.55
C LEU A 152 -37.14 -0.89 32.21
N ARG A 153 -36.79 -1.76 31.25
CA ARG A 153 -36.44 -1.42 29.87
C ARG A 153 -37.04 -2.48 28.94
N ARG A 154 -37.53 -2.09 27.77
CA ARG A 154 -38.06 -2.99 26.73
C ARG A 154 -37.07 -3.13 25.59
#